data_AF-A0A843ENS0-F1
#
_entry.id   AF-A0A843ENS0-F1
#
_cell.length_a   1.000
_cell.length_b   1.000
_cell.length_c   1.000
_cell.angle_alpha   90.00
_cell.angle_beta   90.00
_cell.angle_gamma   90.00
#
_symmetry.space_group_name_H-M   'P 1'
#
loop_
_entity.id
_entity.type
_entity.pdbx_description
1 polymer ?
#
loop_
_entity_poly.entity_id
_entity_poly.type
_entity_poly.pdbx_seq_one_letter_code
_entity_poly.pdbx_strand_id
1 'polypeptide(L)'
;MFGTASIQERRRYYREEWSEKDIPDFIADGITKREFGFDHLGHGPNDRYKVFFGTRPLKRFLRTKAPFAAYISVAFYANPRNRGGWEKAEYIFDIDAKDLPIRSCSCDGVCEICLGEALERVNIMLDTLKGDLGLKNIHLIYSGRGFHIRILDPVMMEADSDLRGEVLKYVAGAEVPRSEYPNANPGGKPYNLEHFSIPIAYPAVFTEKVKYNILHLKGDEKLDGINSRLMKDMVKNRDYLYDDDWGSFKQAIGPRRYKDMVNAMARVNLATIDAKVTIDLKWILRLPSSLHSKVSMKCVEVKNPETFDPFKSAVPKFVYERKDESIAEK
;
A
#
# COMPACT_ATOMS: atom_id res chain seq x y z
N MET A 1 -9.35 -11.74 16.52
CA MET A 1 -10.03 -10.54 15.99
C MET A 1 -10.18 -10.65 14.48
N PHE A 2 -9.09 -10.95 13.78
CA PHE A 2 -9.14 -11.37 12.39
C PHE A 2 -9.85 -12.72 12.24
N GLY A 3 -10.78 -12.78 11.29
CA GLY A 3 -11.54 -13.97 10.95
C GLY A 3 -12.57 -13.64 9.87
N THR A 4 -13.11 -14.67 9.23
CA THR A 4 -14.11 -14.47 8.17
C THR A 4 -15.45 -14.01 8.77
N ALA A 5 -16.10 -13.05 8.13
CA ALA A 5 -17.46 -12.63 8.46
C ALA A 5 -18.48 -13.55 7.78
N SER A 6 -19.39 -14.10 8.58
CA SER A 6 -20.57 -14.84 8.12
C SER A 6 -21.51 -13.94 7.31
N ILE A 7 -22.48 -14.55 6.61
CA ILE A 7 -23.51 -13.77 5.91
C ILE A 7 -24.40 -12.98 6.89
N GLN A 8 -24.66 -13.52 8.08
CA GLN A 8 -25.44 -12.86 9.13
C GLN A 8 -24.75 -11.59 9.61
N GLU A 9 -23.45 -11.67 9.88
CA GLU A 9 -22.66 -10.51 10.34
C GLU A 9 -22.50 -9.46 9.24
N ARG A 10 -22.31 -9.89 7.98
CA ARG A 10 -22.35 -8.97 6.84
C ARG A 10 -23.69 -8.23 6.77
N ARG A 11 -24.81 -8.94 6.89
CA ARG A 11 -26.15 -8.34 6.89
C ARG A 11 -26.31 -7.38 8.06
N ARG A 12 -25.85 -7.75 9.25
CA ARG A 12 -25.87 -6.92 10.44
C ARG A 12 -25.09 -5.63 10.23
N TYR A 13 -23.82 -5.74 9.82
CA TYR A 13 -22.96 -4.60 9.52
C TYR A 13 -23.64 -3.62 8.55
N TYR A 14 -24.07 -4.09 7.38
CA TYR A 14 -24.64 -3.20 6.37
C TYR A 14 -26.00 -2.60 6.77
N ARG A 15 -26.78 -3.25 7.65
CA ARG A 15 -28.10 -2.78 8.06
C ARG A 15 -28.07 -1.85 9.28
N GLU A 16 -27.17 -2.10 10.21
CA GLU A 16 -27.18 -1.49 11.55
C GLU A 16 -26.01 -0.54 11.79
N GLU A 17 -24.84 -0.79 11.18
CA GLU A 17 -23.62 -0.01 11.44
C GLU A 17 -23.23 0.86 10.25
N TRP A 18 -23.21 0.30 9.03
CA TRP A 18 -22.76 1.00 7.85
C TRP A 18 -23.63 2.21 7.50
N SER A 19 -23.00 3.35 7.29
CA SER A 19 -23.67 4.57 6.83
C SER A 19 -23.08 5.07 5.52
N GLU A 20 -23.95 5.62 4.66
CA GLU A 20 -23.52 6.32 3.45
C GLU A 20 -22.72 7.60 3.74
N LYS A 21 -22.80 8.10 4.99
CA LYS A 21 -22.00 9.23 5.47
C LYS A 21 -20.55 8.87 5.78
N ASP A 22 -20.24 7.57 5.89
CA ASP A 22 -18.89 7.09 6.15
C ASP A 22 -18.08 6.95 4.85
N ILE A 23 -18.74 7.13 3.69
CA ILE A 23 -18.09 7.20 2.40
C ILE A 23 -17.34 8.55 2.32
N PRO A 24 -16.02 8.55 2.05
CA PRO A 24 -15.26 9.79 1.88
C PRO A 24 -15.82 10.67 0.76
N ASP A 25 -15.74 11.99 0.95
CA ASP A 25 -16.29 12.98 0.00
C ASP A 25 -15.75 12.78 -1.41
N PHE A 26 -14.44 12.52 -1.56
CA PHE A 26 -13.81 12.30 -2.87
C PHE A 26 -14.35 11.06 -3.63
N ILE A 27 -14.95 10.11 -2.92
CA ILE A 27 -15.67 8.97 -3.50
C ILE A 27 -17.11 9.36 -3.81
N ALA A 28 -17.78 10.06 -2.88
CA ALA A 28 -19.18 10.48 -3.02
C ALA A 28 -19.37 11.44 -4.21
N ASP A 29 -18.47 12.40 -4.40
CA ASP A 29 -18.52 13.40 -5.47
C ASP A 29 -18.41 12.77 -6.86
N GLY A 30 -17.64 11.69 -6.98
CA GLY A 30 -17.40 10.96 -8.23
C GLY A 30 -18.31 9.76 -8.47
N ILE A 31 -19.27 9.49 -7.58
CA ILE A 31 -19.96 8.19 -7.51
C ILE A 31 -20.69 7.80 -8.81
N THR A 32 -21.25 8.78 -9.51
CA THR A 32 -22.05 8.57 -10.72
C THR A 32 -21.21 8.27 -11.96
N LYS A 33 -19.92 8.61 -11.93
CA LYS A 33 -18.96 8.42 -13.02
C LYS A 33 -18.11 7.17 -12.86
N ARG A 34 -18.37 6.35 -11.83
CA ARG A 34 -17.53 5.21 -11.48
C ARG A 34 -18.25 3.89 -11.66
N GLU A 35 -17.46 2.88 -11.97
CA GLU A 35 -17.88 1.49 -12.02
C GLU A 35 -17.81 0.89 -10.61
N PHE A 36 -18.79 0.07 -10.27
CA PHE A 36 -18.81 -0.73 -9.04
C PHE A 36 -18.71 -2.21 -9.37
N GLY A 37 -17.94 -2.92 -8.56
CA GLY A 37 -17.80 -4.37 -8.58
C GLY A 37 -18.17 -4.96 -7.23
N PHE A 38 -18.80 -6.13 -7.23
CA PHE A 38 -19.15 -6.83 -5.99
C PHE A 38 -18.75 -8.29 -6.05
N ASP A 39 -18.22 -8.77 -4.91
CA ASP A 39 -18.09 -10.17 -4.60
C ASP A 39 -19.18 -10.55 -3.60
N HIS A 40 -20.06 -11.46 -3.96
CA HIS A 40 -21.17 -11.87 -3.08
C HIS A 40 -20.79 -13.06 -2.18
N LEU A 41 -19.85 -13.90 -2.62
CA LEU A 41 -19.59 -15.23 -2.05
C LEU A 41 -18.13 -15.46 -1.60
N GLY A 42 -17.21 -14.56 -1.91
CA GLY A 42 -15.78 -14.71 -1.63
C GLY A 42 -14.95 -15.25 -2.80
N HIS A 43 -15.49 -15.27 -4.02
CA HIS A 43 -14.85 -15.81 -5.22
C HIS A 43 -14.28 -14.74 -6.15
N GLY A 44 -14.19 -13.49 -5.67
CA GLY A 44 -13.76 -12.34 -6.46
C GLY A 44 -14.92 -11.50 -6.99
N PRO A 45 -14.61 -10.28 -7.49
CA PRO A 45 -15.61 -9.30 -7.89
C PRO A 45 -16.24 -9.63 -9.25
N ASN A 46 -17.06 -10.68 -9.31
CA ASN A 46 -17.68 -11.13 -10.56
C ASN A 46 -18.90 -10.29 -10.97
N ASP A 47 -19.58 -9.65 -10.03
CA ASP A 47 -20.71 -8.75 -10.31
C ASP A 47 -20.19 -7.35 -10.65
N ARG A 48 -19.79 -7.16 -11.91
CA ARG A 48 -19.11 -5.95 -12.44
C ARG A 48 -20.07 -4.98 -13.14
N TYR A 49 -19.53 -3.81 -13.51
CA TYR A 49 -20.21 -2.80 -14.32
C TYR A 49 -21.48 -2.20 -13.70
N LYS A 50 -21.60 -2.28 -12.38
CA LYS A 50 -22.68 -1.62 -11.65
C LYS A 50 -22.43 -0.11 -11.57
N VAL A 51 -23.51 0.66 -11.55
CA VAL A 51 -23.46 2.12 -11.47
C VAL A 51 -24.55 2.57 -10.51
N PHE A 52 -24.24 3.58 -9.70
CA PHE A 52 -25.16 4.16 -8.73
C PHE A 52 -25.27 5.66 -8.92
N PHE A 53 -26.50 6.16 -9.02
CA PHE A 53 -26.79 7.58 -9.11
C PHE A 53 -26.93 8.18 -7.70
N GLY A 54 -25.81 8.29 -7.00
CA GLY A 54 -25.74 8.77 -5.63
C GLY A 54 -25.58 7.66 -4.58
N THR A 55 -25.37 8.08 -3.34
CA THR A 55 -25.05 7.18 -2.22
C THR A 55 -26.27 6.41 -1.70
N ARG A 56 -27.49 6.98 -1.80
CA ARG A 56 -28.74 6.33 -1.34
C ARG A 56 -29.08 5.03 -2.09
N PRO A 57 -29.03 4.97 -3.45
CA PRO A 57 -29.16 3.70 -4.17
C PRO A 57 -28.10 2.66 -3.76
N LEU A 58 -26.85 3.08 -3.58
CA LEU A 58 -25.76 2.21 -3.12
C LEU A 58 -26.05 1.65 -1.72
N LYS A 59 -26.50 2.50 -0.79
CA LYS A 59 -26.93 2.09 0.56
C LYS A 59 -27.99 0.99 0.51
N ARG A 60 -29.03 1.19 -0.30
CA ARG A 60 -30.11 0.19 -0.47
C ARG A 60 -29.53 -1.13 -0.99
N PHE A 61 -28.66 -1.07 -1.99
CA PHE A 61 -28.01 -2.26 -2.56
C PHE A 61 -27.18 -3.02 -1.51
N LEU A 62 -26.30 -2.34 -0.78
CA LEU A 62 -25.44 -2.95 0.24
C LEU A 62 -26.25 -3.57 1.37
N ARG A 63 -27.32 -2.89 1.84
CA ARG A 63 -28.25 -3.41 2.87
C ARG A 63 -28.98 -4.67 2.43
N THR A 64 -29.37 -4.75 1.16
CA THR A 64 -30.12 -5.89 0.60
C THR A 64 -29.19 -7.06 0.28
N LYS A 65 -28.07 -6.80 -0.39
CA LYS A 65 -27.17 -7.85 -0.91
C LYS A 65 -26.16 -8.32 0.11
N ALA A 66 -25.73 -7.47 1.04
CA ALA A 66 -24.70 -7.76 2.03
C ALA A 66 -23.46 -8.45 1.42
N PRO A 67 -22.83 -7.83 0.40
CA PRO A 67 -21.76 -8.47 -0.37
C PRO A 67 -20.56 -8.81 0.53
N PHE A 68 -19.81 -9.83 0.13
CA PHE A 68 -18.56 -10.25 0.76
C PHE A 68 -17.46 -9.19 0.60
N ALA A 69 -17.44 -8.52 -0.55
CA ALA A 69 -16.61 -7.36 -0.77
C ALA A 69 -17.30 -6.42 -1.78
N ALA A 70 -17.13 -5.12 -1.56
CA ALA A 70 -17.57 -4.08 -2.48
C ALA A 70 -16.35 -3.32 -3.00
N TYR A 71 -16.38 -2.98 -4.27
CA TYR A 71 -15.28 -2.33 -4.98
C TYR A 71 -15.81 -1.16 -5.79
N ILE A 72 -14.94 -0.18 -6.02
CA ILE A 72 -15.18 0.98 -6.87
C ILE A 72 -13.97 1.19 -7.78
N SER A 73 -14.21 1.57 -9.03
CA SER A 73 -13.13 1.91 -9.95
C SER A 73 -12.37 3.13 -9.51
N VAL A 74 -11.06 3.12 -9.76
CA VAL A 74 -10.21 4.32 -9.68
C VAL A 74 -10.44 5.23 -10.88
N ALA A 75 -10.86 4.65 -12.02
CA ALA A 75 -11.27 5.38 -13.22
C ALA A 75 -12.63 6.04 -13.09
N PHE A 76 -12.74 7.17 -13.79
CA PHE A 76 -13.94 7.92 -14.08
C PHE A 76 -14.28 7.75 -15.56
N TYR A 77 -15.57 7.62 -15.85
CA TYR A 77 -16.09 7.37 -17.18
C TYR A 77 -17.28 8.27 -17.48
N ALA A 78 -17.41 8.70 -18.72
CA ALA A 78 -18.64 9.29 -19.25
C ALA A 78 -19.79 8.27 -19.27
N ASN A 79 -19.48 6.99 -19.55
CA ASN A 79 -20.43 5.88 -19.47
C ASN A 79 -19.86 4.70 -18.65
N PRO A 80 -20.01 4.70 -17.31
CA PRO A 80 -19.42 3.67 -16.46
C PRO A 80 -20.05 2.28 -16.64
N ARG A 81 -21.28 2.17 -17.18
CA ARG A 81 -21.97 0.88 -17.38
C ARG A 81 -21.25 -0.05 -18.35
N ASN A 82 -20.44 0.50 -19.25
CA ASN A 82 -19.61 -0.28 -20.17
C ASN A 82 -18.13 0.16 -20.14
N ARG A 83 -17.73 0.94 -19.12
CA ARG A 83 -16.40 1.56 -19.00
C ARG A 83 -16.02 2.36 -20.26
N GLY A 84 -17.02 2.96 -20.91
CA GLY A 84 -16.88 3.76 -22.13
C GLY A 84 -16.61 5.22 -21.81
N GLY A 85 -15.82 5.87 -22.67
CA GLY A 85 -15.43 7.27 -22.50
C GLY A 85 -14.65 7.48 -21.20
N TRP A 86 -13.52 6.78 -21.03
CA TRP A 86 -12.60 7.01 -19.91
C TRP A 86 -12.20 8.49 -19.88
N GLU A 87 -12.32 9.13 -18.72
CA GLU A 87 -12.04 10.56 -18.53
C GLU A 87 -10.69 10.78 -17.82
N LYS A 88 -10.48 10.07 -16.72
CA LYS A 88 -9.31 10.16 -15.83
C LYS A 88 -9.33 9.01 -14.82
N ALA A 89 -8.26 8.82 -14.05
CA ALA A 89 -8.21 7.81 -13.00
C ALA A 89 -7.40 8.26 -11.79
N GLU A 90 -7.81 7.92 -10.56
CA GLU A 90 -6.92 8.12 -9.39
C GLU A 90 -5.56 7.46 -9.64
N TYR A 91 -4.49 8.07 -9.15
CA TYR A 91 -3.19 7.40 -9.06
C TYR A 91 -3.06 6.74 -7.71
N ILE A 92 -2.71 5.46 -7.68
CA ILE A 92 -2.86 4.64 -6.48
C ILE A 92 -1.60 3.83 -6.16
N PHE A 93 -1.39 3.60 -4.87
CA PHE A 93 -0.44 2.61 -4.36
C PHE A 93 -1.19 1.66 -3.43
N ASP A 94 -0.99 0.35 -3.61
CA ASP A 94 -1.57 -0.70 -2.76
C ASP A 94 -0.44 -1.45 -2.04
N ILE A 95 -0.48 -1.41 -0.71
CA ILE A 95 0.48 -2.03 0.19
C ILE A 95 -0.29 -3.05 1.04
N ASP A 96 -0.21 -4.35 0.69
CA ASP A 96 -0.83 -5.44 1.45
C ASP A 96 0.15 -5.96 2.52
N ALA A 97 -0.20 -5.79 3.80
CA ALA A 97 0.67 -6.20 4.92
C ALA A 97 0.91 -7.73 4.96
N LYS A 98 0.02 -8.50 4.33
CA LYS A 98 0.19 -9.95 4.19
C LYS A 98 1.38 -10.29 3.29
N ASP A 99 1.59 -9.50 2.25
CA ASP A 99 2.52 -9.81 1.15
C ASP A 99 3.81 -8.99 1.22
N LEU A 100 4.06 -8.28 2.33
CA LEU A 100 5.32 -7.60 2.58
C LEU A 100 6.50 -8.57 2.48
N PRO A 101 7.53 -8.25 1.68
CA PRO A 101 8.68 -9.13 1.48
C PRO A 101 9.55 -9.28 2.73
N ILE A 102 9.58 -8.23 3.57
CA ILE A 102 10.32 -8.19 4.84
C ILE A 102 9.37 -7.68 5.91
N ARG A 103 9.16 -8.50 6.95
CA ARG A 103 8.33 -8.18 8.11
C ARG A 103 8.78 -8.96 9.34
N SER A 104 8.69 -8.35 10.52
CA SER A 104 9.22 -8.95 11.75
C SER A 104 8.34 -10.07 12.31
N CYS A 105 7.07 -10.16 11.88
CA CYS A 105 6.19 -11.26 12.27
C CYS A 105 6.26 -12.46 11.31
N SER A 106 5.71 -13.60 11.75
CA SER A 106 5.60 -14.82 10.95
C SER A 106 4.15 -15.32 10.82
N CYS A 107 3.16 -14.41 10.81
CA CYS A 107 1.76 -14.79 10.68
C CYS A 107 1.36 -15.13 9.24
N ASP A 108 0.45 -16.11 9.06
CA ASP A 108 -0.05 -16.51 7.73
C ASP A 108 -0.94 -15.46 7.06
N GLY A 109 -1.58 -14.60 7.86
CA GLY A 109 -2.43 -13.51 7.40
C GLY A 109 -1.82 -12.15 7.70
N VAL A 110 -2.57 -11.37 8.48
CA VAL A 110 -2.14 -10.07 9.01
C VAL A 110 -2.26 -10.07 10.53
N CYS A 111 -1.36 -9.34 11.18
CA CYS A 111 -1.38 -9.06 12.61
C CYS A 111 -1.06 -7.57 12.84
N GLU A 112 -1.05 -7.16 14.10
CA GLU A 112 -0.73 -5.78 14.49
C GLU A 112 0.67 -5.35 14.03
N ILE A 113 1.65 -6.26 14.11
CA ILE A 113 3.04 -5.98 13.74
C ILE A 113 3.16 -5.66 12.26
N CYS A 114 2.74 -6.55 11.34
CA CYS A 114 2.88 -6.27 9.91
C CYS A 114 1.99 -5.12 9.43
N LEU A 115 0.86 -4.87 10.09
CA LEU A 115 0.03 -3.69 9.80
C LEU A 115 0.73 -2.41 10.22
N GLY A 116 1.39 -2.39 11.38
CA GLY A 116 2.23 -1.27 11.82
C GLY A 116 3.40 -1.03 10.85
N GLU A 117 4.14 -2.08 10.51
CA GLU A 117 5.25 -2.01 9.55
C GLU A 117 4.80 -1.61 8.12
N ALA A 118 3.58 -1.96 7.72
CA ALA A 118 2.99 -1.48 6.47
C ALA A 118 2.67 0.01 6.55
N LEU A 119 2.15 0.49 7.69
CA LEU A 119 1.83 1.91 7.91
C LEU A 119 3.10 2.77 7.98
N GLU A 120 4.18 2.29 8.59
CA GLU A 120 5.48 2.96 8.59
C GLU A 120 6.01 3.16 7.18
N ARG A 121 5.97 2.12 6.34
CA ARG A 121 6.35 2.22 4.92
C ARG A 121 5.47 3.17 4.14
N VAL A 122 4.17 3.16 4.42
CA VAL A 122 3.21 4.11 3.85
C VAL A 122 3.59 5.54 4.23
N ASN A 123 3.98 5.81 5.49
CA ASN A 123 4.39 7.15 5.92
C ASN A 123 5.63 7.63 5.16
N ILE A 124 6.66 6.79 5.00
CA ILE A 124 7.83 7.09 4.16
C ILE A 124 7.40 7.44 2.71
N MET A 125 6.46 6.68 2.15
CA MET A 125 5.91 6.98 0.82
C MET A 125 5.14 8.29 0.79
N LEU A 126 4.33 8.60 1.80
CA LEU A 126 3.58 9.86 1.90
C LEU A 126 4.53 11.06 1.98
N ASP A 127 5.61 10.95 2.74
CA ASP A 127 6.63 11.99 2.85
C ASP A 127 7.32 12.20 1.50
N THR A 128 7.65 11.13 0.77
CA THR A 128 8.20 11.23 -0.59
C THR A 128 7.20 11.88 -1.56
N LEU A 129 5.93 11.45 -1.54
CA LEU A 129 4.89 11.97 -2.43
C LEU A 129 4.60 13.46 -2.18
N LYS A 130 4.61 13.90 -0.92
CA LYS A 130 4.33 15.30 -0.54
C LYS A 130 5.56 16.19 -0.66
N GLY A 131 6.71 15.71 -0.17
CA GLY A 131 7.96 16.45 -0.10
C GLY A 131 8.63 16.58 -1.47
N ASP A 132 9.01 15.45 -2.06
CA ASP A 132 9.78 15.44 -3.32
C ASP A 132 8.90 15.77 -4.52
N LEU A 133 7.69 15.20 -4.58
CA LEU A 133 6.81 15.32 -5.75
C LEU A 133 5.75 16.43 -5.62
N GLY A 134 5.62 17.03 -4.44
CA GLY A 134 4.72 18.16 -4.22
C GLY A 134 3.22 17.83 -4.37
N LEU A 135 2.84 16.54 -4.30
CA LEU A 135 1.45 16.09 -4.42
C LEU A 135 0.66 16.44 -3.16
N LYS A 136 -0.55 16.97 -3.34
CA LYS A 136 -1.31 17.57 -2.23
C LYS A 136 -2.60 16.83 -1.93
N ASN A 137 -3.27 16.30 -2.95
CA ASN A 137 -4.58 15.68 -2.81
C ASN A 137 -4.44 14.17 -2.63
N ILE A 138 -3.98 13.77 -1.45
CA ILE A 138 -3.68 12.39 -1.09
C ILE A 138 -4.62 11.89 -0.01
N HIS A 139 -5.31 10.78 -0.28
CA HIS A 139 -6.16 10.08 0.67
C HIS A 139 -5.57 8.73 1.03
N LEU A 140 -5.35 8.49 2.32
CA LEU A 140 -4.93 7.19 2.84
C LEU A 140 -6.16 6.38 3.26
N ILE A 141 -6.25 5.13 2.80
CA ILE A 141 -7.34 4.21 3.13
C ILE A 141 -6.76 2.96 3.76
N TYR A 142 -7.20 2.59 4.95
CA TYR A 142 -6.97 1.25 5.48
C TYR A 142 -7.91 0.27 4.77
N SER A 143 -7.34 -0.70 4.06
CA SER A 143 -8.08 -1.64 3.22
C SER A 143 -8.69 -2.81 3.99
N GLY A 144 -8.26 -3.02 5.24
CA GLY A 144 -8.57 -4.19 6.06
C GLY A 144 -7.37 -5.12 6.29
N ARG A 145 -6.43 -5.18 5.34
CA ARG A 145 -5.18 -5.98 5.43
C ARG A 145 -3.92 -5.20 5.11
N GLY A 146 -4.07 -3.90 4.90
CA GLY A 146 -3.02 -3.05 4.39
C GLY A 146 -3.61 -1.68 4.08
N PHE A 147 -2.98 -0.97 3.15
CA PHE A 147 -3.28 0.43 2.91
C PHE A 147 -3.31 0.74 1.42
N HIS A 148 -4.24 1.61 1.04
CA HIS A 148 -4.25 2.24 -0.28
C HIS A 148 -3.92 3.72 -0.12
N ILE A 149 -2.93 4.20 -0.85
CA ILE A 149 -2.72 5.63 -1.07
C ILE A 149 -3.47 5.98 -2.36
N ARG A 150 -4.36 6.97 -2.32
CA ARG A 150 -5.12 7.44 -3.48
C ARG A 150 -4.84 8.91 -3.73
N ILE A 151 -4.34 9.23 -4.91
CA ILE A 151 -3.88 10.56 -5.30
C ILE A 151 -4.83 11.10 -6.37
N LEU A 152 -5.37 12.29 -6.10
CA LEU A 152 -6.37 12.97 -6.90
C LEU A 152 -5.85 14.32 -7.46
N ASP A 153 -4.54 14.58 -7.37
CA ASP A 153 -3.92 15.70 -8.05
C ASP A 153 -4.19 15.59 -9.57
N PRO A 154 -4.73 16.64 -10.23
CA PRO A 154 -5.16 16.56 -11.62
C PRO A 154 -4.08 16.03 -12.58
N VAL A 155 -2.84 16.46 -12.38
CA VAL A 155 -1.68 16.01 -13.16
C VAL A 155 -1.48 14.49 -13.11
N MET A 156 -1.71 13.87 -11.95
CA MET A 156 -1.61 12.42 -11.80
C MET A 156 -2.87 11.71 -12.26
N MET A 157 -4.04 12.36 -12.20
CA MET A 157 -5.29 11.76 -12.64
C MET A 157 -5.35 11.56 -14.16
N GLU A 158 -4.67 12.42 -14.90
CA GLU A 158 -4.59 12.40 -16.37
C GLU A 158 -3.31 11.70 -16.88
N ALA A 159 -2.39 11.35 -15.98
CA ALA A 159 -1.15 10.64 -16.30
C ALA A 159 -1.42 9.27 -16.93
N ASP A 160 -0.67 8.98 -18.00
CA ASP A 160 -0.64 7.68 -18.66
C ASP A 160 0.11 6.62 -17.83
N SER A 161 0.14 5.39 -18.34
CA SER A 161 0.80 4.27 -17.66
C SER A 161 2.32 4.44 -17.56
N ASP A 162 2.96 5.19 -18.47
CA ASP A 162 4.42 5.36 -18.48
C ASP A 162 4.85 6.32 -17.37
N LEU A 163 4.23 7.51 -17.29
CA LEU A 163 4.49 8.45 -16.21
C LEU A 163 4.16 7.83 -14.84
N ARG A 164 3.06 7.10 -14.74
CA ARG A 164 2.68 6.35 -13.53
C ARG A 164 3.73 5.32 -13.12
N GLY A 165 4.34 4.66 -14.10
CA GLY A 165 5.44 3.72 -13.88
C GLY A 165 6.69 4.39 -13.34
N GLU A 166 7.08 5.55 -13.89
CA GLU A 166 8.25 6.29 -13.41
C GLU A 166 8.05 6.85 -12.00
N VAL A 167 6.88 7.42 -11.71
CA VAL A 167 6.54 7.87 -10.35
C VAL A 167 6.51 6.69 -9.37
N LEU A 168 6.00 5.53 -9.80
CA LEU A 168 5.98 4.32 -8.98
C LEU A 168 7.39 3.92 -8.60
N LYS A 169 8.31 3.86 -9.58
CA LYS A 169 9.71 3.50 -9.33
C LYS A 169 10.40 4.49 -8.40
N TYR A 170 10.14 5.78 -8.58
CA TYR A 170 10.67 6.84 -7.71
C TYR A 170 10.23 6.63 -6.26
N VAL A 171 8.91 6.56 -6.03
CA VAL A 171 8.31 6.45 -4.69
C VAL A 171 8.62 5.11 -4.04
N ALA A 172 8.78 4.04 -4.84
CA ALA A 172 9.19 2.74 -4.36
C ALA A 172 10.67 2.71 -3.97
N GLY A 173 11.55 3.51 -4.58
CA GLY A 173 12.99 3.29 -4.52
C GLY A 173 13.39 2.01 -5.29
N ALA A 174 12.76 1.77 -6.43
CA ALA A 174 12.83 0.50 -7.18
C ALA A 174 14.05 0.38 -8.11
N GLU A 175 14.81 1.44 -8.31
CA GLU A 175 16.00 1.49 -9.15
C GLU A 175 17.24 1.84 -8.35
N VAL A 176 18.37 1.20 -8.67
CA VAL A 176 19.64 1.52 -8.01
C VAL A 176 20.09 2.92 -8.44
N PRO A 177 20.35 3.85 -7.51
CA PRO A 177 20.83 5.18 -7.86
C PRO A 177 22.12 5.11 -8.66
N ARG A 178 22.27 6.03 -9.62
CA ARG A 178 23.51 6.21 -10.36
C ARG A 178 24.64 6.51 -9.38
N SER A 179 25.77 5.83 -9.55
CA SER A 179 26.96 6.04 -8.72
C SER A 179 28.06 6.86 -9.39
N GLU A 180 28.11 6.89 -10.72
CA GLU A 180 29.16 7.59 -11.47
C GLU A 180 28.67 8.93 -12.02
N TYR A 181 29.20 10.05 -11.55
CA TYR A 181 28.79 11.40 -11.96
C TYR A 181 29.85 12.07 -12.83
N PRO A 182 29.43 12.82 -13.89
CA PRO A 182 30.38 13.50 -14.75
C PRO A 182 31.17 14.55 -13.97
N ASN A 183 32.44 14.70 -14.32
CA ASN A 183 33.26 15.78 -13.79
C ASN A 183 32.96 17.07 -14.56
N ALA A 184 32.67 18.16 -13.85
CA ALA A 184 32.43 19.47 -14.46
C ALA A 184 33.69 20.03 -15.16
N ASN A 185 34.89 19.57 -14.76
CA ASN A 185 36.14 19.97 -15.39
C ASN A 185 36.42 19.11 -16.64
N PRO A 186 36.63 19.72 -17.82
CA PRO A 186 37.02 18.99 -19.02
C PRO A 186 38.28 18.13 -18.79
N GLY A 187 38.20 16.82 -19.07
CA GLY A 187 39.28 15.86 -18.85
C GLY A 187 39.41 15.31 -17.43
N GLY A 188 38.56 15.74 -16.48
CA GLY A 188 38.52 15.20 -15.13
C GLY A 188 37.91 13.80 -15.07
N LYS A 189 38.42 12.94 -14.17
CA LYS A 189 37.83 11.62 -13.92
C LYS A 189 36.43 11.75 -13.30
N PRO A 190 35.46 10.90 -13.67
CA PRO A 190 34.14 10.85 -13.03
C PRO A 190 34.22 10.66 -11.52
N TYR A 191 33.25 11.21 -10.79
CA TYR A 191 33.09 10.99 -9.35
C TYR A 191 32.29 9.72 -9.12
N ASN A 192 32.75 8.85 -8.23
CA ASN A 192 31.96 7.72 -7.76
C ASN A 192 31.39 8.04 -6.37
N LEU A 193 30.09 8.32 -6.32
CA LEU A 193 29.35 8.58 -5.10
C LEU A 193 28.38 7.42 -4.88
N GLU A 194 28.42 6.83 -3.69
CA GLU A 194 27.46 5.80 -3.32
C GLU A 194 26.10 6.44 -3.02
N HIS A 195 25.02 5.65 -3.08
CA HIS A 195 23.67 6.15 -2.84
C HIS A 195 23.53 6.86 -1.48
N PHE A 196 24.24 6.37 -0.45
CA PHE A 196 24.23 6.96 0.88
C PHE A 196 25.09 8.23 1.02
N SER A 197 25.86 8.61 -0.01
CA SER A 197 26.64 9.85 -0.01
C SER A 197 25.84 11.08 -0.44
N ILE A 198 24.63 10.89 -0.98
CA ILE A 198 23.76 11.97 -1.47
C ILE A 198 22.47 11.97 -0.62
N PRO A 199 22.34 12.86 0.38
CA PRO A 199 21.25 12.81 1.36
C PRO A 199 19.99 13.54 0.89
N ILE A 200 19.78 13.68 -0.42
CA ILE A 200 18.65 14.39 -1.01
C ILE A 200 18.07 13.63 -2.20
N ALA A 201 16.82 13.94 -2.55
CA ALA A 201 16.12 13.42 -3.73
C ALA A 201 16.15 11.87 -3.79
N TYR A 202 16.17 11.31 -5.00
CA TYR A 202 16.06 9.87 -5.21
C TYR A 202 17.08 9.00 -4.43
N PRO A 203 18.39 9.36 -4.35
CA PRO A 203 19.33 8.61 -3.51
C PRO A 203 18.93 8.53 -2.03
N ALA A 204 18.34 9.60 -1.46
CA ALA A 204 17.84 9.59 -0.09
C ALA A 204 16.66 8.62 0.07
N VAL A 205 15.65 8.72 -0.81
CA VAL A 205 14.48 7.82 -0.84
C VAL A 205 14.90 6.36 -0.92
N PHE A 206 15.84 6.05 -1.83
CA PHE A 206 16.40 4.71 -1.96
C PHE A 206 17.11 4.27 -0.68
N THR A 207 18.03 5.09 -0.17
CA THR A 207 18.86 4.77 1.01
C THR A 207 18.02 4.53 2.25
N GLU A 208 17.02 5.37 2.51
CA GLU A 208 16.11 5.24 3.65
C GLU A 208 15.33 3.93 3.61
N LYS A 209 14.80 3.55 2.45
CA LYS A 209 14.07 2.28 2.29
C LYS A 209 14.98 1.07 2.41
N VAL A 210 16.19 1.14 1.85
CA VAL A 210 17.19 0.07 2.03
C VAL A 210 17.56 -0.07 3.50
N LYS A 211 17.79 1.04 4.23
CA LYS A 211 18.02 1.04 5.68
C LYS A 211 16.88 0.35 6.41
N TYR A 212 15.65 0.80 6.17
CA TYR A 212 14.45 0.24 6.79
C TYR A 212 14.39 -1.28 6.57
N ASN A 213 14.55 -1.73 5.32
CA ASN A 213 14.51 -3.15 4.99
C ASN A 213 15.57 -3.96 5.74
N ILE A 214 16.83 -3.50 5.77
CA ILE A 214 17.91 -4.22 6.44
C ILE A 214 17.69 -4.30 7.95
N LEU A 215 17.20 -3.22 8.57
CA LEU A 215 16.91 -3.19 10.01
C LEU A 215 15.79 -4.18 10.41
N HIS A 216 14.86 -4.46 9.50
CA HIS A 216 13.72 -5.37 9.74
C HIS A 216 13.94 -6.81 9.25
N LEU A 217 15.14 -7.17 8.79
CA LEU A 217 15.44 -8.56 8.43
C LEU A 217 15.44 -9.48 9.66
N LYS A 218 14.82 -10.65 9.51
CA LYS A 218 14.91 -11.78 10.45
C LYS A 218 16.10 -12.68 10.15
N GLY A 219 16.54 -12.73 8.89
CA GLY A 219 17.67 -13.52 8.41
C GLY A 219 17.29 -14.86 7.79
N ASP A 220 16.00 -15.19 7.73
CA ASP A 220 15.45 -16.39 7.10
C ASP A 220 14.69 -16.09 5.80
N GLU A 221 14.61 -14.82 5.40
CA GLU A 221 13.95 -14.40 4.17
C GLU A 221 14.63 -14.97 2.93
N LYS A 222 13.82 -15.36 1.94
CA LYS A 222 14.29 -15.81 0.63
C LYS A 222 14.20 -14.65 -0.36
N LEU A 223 15.29 -13.88 -0.46
CA LEU A 223 15.37 -12.71 -1.33
C LEU A 223 16.21 -13.01 -2.56
N ASP A 224 15.65 -12.74 -3.74
CA ASP A 224 16.35 -12.96 -5.01
C ASP A 224 17.64 -12.13 -5.10
N GLY A 225 18.75 -12.77 -5.42
CA GLY A 225 20.09 -12.16 -5.44
C GLY A 225 20.79 -12.09 -4.07
N ILE A 226 20.17 -12.56 -2.98
CA ILE A 226 20.80 -12.62 -1.65
C ILE A 226 20.97 -14.09 -1.23
N ASN A 227 22.23 -14.54 -1.13
CA ASN A 227 22.54 -15.86 -0.59
C ASN A 227 22.58 -15.87 0.94
N SER A 228 22.52 -17.05 1.56
CA SER A 228 22.48 -17.20 3.01
C SER A 228 23.68 -16.61 3.75
N ARG A 229 24.85 -16.53 3.12
CA ARG A 229 26.05 -15.92 3.73
C ARG A 229 25.91 -14.40 3.75
N LEU A 230 25.47 -13.80 2.65
CA LEU A 230 25.20 -12.37 2.57
C LEU A 230 24.08 -11.96 3.54
N MET A 231 23.00 -12.74 3.60
CA MET A 231 21.91 -12.50 4.56
C MET A 231 22.42 -12.48 6.02
N LYS A 232 23.20 -13.50 6.42
CA LYS A 232 23.80 -13.56 7.75
C LYS A 232 24.70 -12.36 8.04
N ASP A 233 25.54 -11.97 7.07
CA ASP A 233 26.44 -10.83 7.24
C ASP A 233 25.67 -9.49 7.31
N MET A 234 24.57 -9.34 6.56
CA MET A 234 23.70 -8.15 6.66
C MET A 234 23.07 -8.06 8.05
N VAL A 235 22.43 -9.14 8.53
CA VAL A 235 21.79 -9.15 9.86
C VAL A 235 22.83 -8.94 10.97
N LYS A 236 24.00 -9.57 10.87
CA LYS A 236 25.07 -9.45 11.87
C LYS A 236 25.61 -8.01 11.99
N ASN A 237 25.67 -7.27 10.88
CA ASN A 237 26.31 -5.95 10.83
C ASN A 237 25.31 -4.79 10.70
N ARG A 238 24.00 -5.04 10.73
CA ARG A 238 22.98 -4.00 10.50
C ARG A 238 23.02 -2.85 11.51
N ASP A 239 23.60 -3.07 12.69
CA ASP A 239 23.65 -2.06 13.75
C ASP A 239 24.43 -0.81 13.34
N TYR A 240 25.40 -0.93 12.41
CA TYR A 240 26.06 0.24 11.80
C TYR A 240 25.07 1.22 11.16
N LEU A 241 23.91 0.73 10.71
CA LEU A 241 22.92 1.55 10.03
C LEU A 241 22.09 2.40 10.98
N TYR A 242 22.05 2.12 12.29
CA TYR A 242 21.35 3.00 13.24
C TYR A 242 21.95 4.41 13.21
N ASP A 243 23.28 4.51 13.13
CA ASP A 243 24.05 5.77 13.09
C ASP A 243 24.43 6.18 11.65
N ASP A 244 23.79 5.60 10.63
CA ASP A 244 24.06 5.85 9.21
C ASP A 244 25.53 5.58 8.76
N ASP A 245 26.25 4.69 9.46
CA ASP A 245 27.60 4.25 9.10
C ASP A 245 27.59 3.18 7.98
N TRP A 246 27.10 3.62 6.81
CA TRP A 246 27.08 2.81 5.60
C TRP A 246 28.47 2.39 5.12
N GLY A 247 29.50 3.17 5.45
CA GLY A 247 30.89 2.87 5.11
C GLY A 247 31.37 1.60 5.80
N SER A 248 31.23 1.55 7.13
CA SER A 248 31.57 0.36 7.92
C SER A 248 30.70 -0.83 7.56
N PHE A 249 29.39 -0.62 7.36
CA PHE A 249 28.49 -1.68 6.90
C PHE A 249 28.95 -2.29 5.57
N LYS A 250 29.26 -1.44 4.57
CA LYS A 250 29.78 -1.87 3.27
C LYS A 250 31.12 -2.59 3.38
N GLN A 251 32.02 -2.13 4.25
CA GLN A 251 33.31 -2.78 4.48
C GLN A 251 33.13 -4.18 5.10
N ALA A 252 32.23 -4.30 6.08
CA ALA A 252 31.95 -5.56 6.77
C ALA A 252 31.37 -6.64 5.85
N ILE A 253 30.43 -6.26 4.95
CA ILE A 253 29.87 -7.21 3.99
C ILE A 253 30.72 -7.33 2.71
N GLY A 254 31.61 -6.38 2.43
CA GLY A 254 32.52 -6.39 1.29
C GLY A 254 31.88 -5.86 -0.01
N PRO A 255 32.67 -5.19 -0.88
CA PRO A 255 32.16 -4.32 -1.96
C PRO A 255 31.35 -5.05 -3.03
N ARG A 256 31.75 -6.28 -3.41
CA ARG A 256 31.01 -7.08 -4.40
C ARG A 256 29.63 -7.47 -3.87
N ARG A 257 29.58 -7.96 -2.64
CA ARG A 257 28.33 -8.41 -2.00
C ARG A 257 27.42 -7.24 -1.64
N TYR A 258 28.00 -6.08 -1.35
CA TYR A 258 27.26 -4.83 -1.21
C TYR A 258 26.51 -4.47 -2.49
N LYS A 259 27.16 -4.58 -3.65
CA LYS A 259 26.49 -4.38 -4.95
C LYS A 259 25.34 -5.38 -5.17
N ASP A 260 25.54 -6.64 -4.81
CA ASP A 260 24.47 -7.66 -4.90
C ASP A 260 23.28 -7.30 -3.99
N MET A 261 23.56 -6.86 -2.76
CA MET A 261 22.57 -6.40 -1.79
C MET A 261 21.78 -5.19 -2.31
N VAL A 262 22.46 -4.16 -2.82
CA VAL A 262 21.81 -2.94 -3.35
C VAL A 262 20.86 -3.27 -4.50
N ASN A 263 21.29 -4.13 -5.45
CA ASN A 263 20.43 -4.57 -6.55
C ASN A 263 19.23 -5.39 -6.07
N ALA A 264 19.42 -6.26 -5.07
CA ALA A 264 18.33 -7.05 -4.49
C ALA A 264 17.33 -6.16 -3.74
N MET A 265 17.81 -5.16 -3.01
CA MET A 265 16.95 -4.25 -2.25
C MET A 265 16.10 -3.35 -3.14
N ALA A 266 16.60 -2.97 -4.32
CA ALA A 266 15.78 -2.30 -5.34
C ALA A 266 14.55 -3.16 -5.75
N ARG A 267 14.74 -4.49 -5.90
CA ARG A 267 13.63 -5.42 -6.19
C ARG A 267 12.67 -5.59 -5.01
N VAL A 268 13.20 -5.68 -3.78
CA VAL A 268 12.41 -5.76 -2.55
C VAL A 268 11.54 -4.51 -2.36
N ASN A 269 12.11 -3.34 -2.63
CA ASN A 269 11.43 -2.06 -2.61
C ASN A 269 10.22 -2.04 -3.56
N LEU A 270 10.40 -2.50 -4.81
CA LEU A 270 9.29 -2.62 -5.75
C LEU A 270 8.25 -3.65 -5.30
N ALA A 271 8.69 -4.80 -4.77
CA ALA A 271 7.81 -5.88 -4.32
C ALA A 271 6.96 -5.51 -3.08
N THR A 272 7.25 -4.40 -2.42
CA THR A 272 6.44 -3.85 -1.32
C THR A 272 5.12 -3.25 -1.80
N ILE A 273 5.02 -2.92 -3.09
CA ILE A 273 3.85 -2.27 -3.70
C ILE A 273 3.31 -3.21 -4.79
N ASP A 274 1.99 -3.35 -4.89
CA ASP A 274 1.40 -4.02 -6.06
C ASP A 274 1.49 -3.10 -7.29
N ALA A 275 2.59 -3.24 -8.04
CA ALA A 275 2.87 -2.43 -9.22
C ALA A 275 1.79 -2.54 -10.31
N LYS A 276 1.13 -3.71 -10.43
CA LYS A 276 0.07 -3.91 -11.41
C LYS A 276 -1.14 -3.04 -11.09
N VAL A 277 -1.48 -2.95 -9.81
CA VAL A 277 -2.57 -2.12 -9.29
C VAL A 277 -2.31 -0.63 -9.59
N THR A 278 -1.07 -0.18 -9.42
CA THR A 278 -0.68 1.23 -9.66
C THR A 278 -0.76 1.67 -11.12
N ILE A 279 -0.41 0.78 -12.06
CA ILE A 279 -0.30 1.11 -13.49
C ILE A 279 -1.65 0.97 -14.23
N ASP A 280 -2.55 0.10 -13.77
CA ASP A 280 -3.84 -0.14 -14.44
C ASP A 280 -4.82 1.03 -14.24
N LEU A 281 -5.03 1.81 -15.30
CA LEU A 281 -5.93 2.97 -15.32
C LEU A 281 -7.39 2.64 -15.03
N LYS A 282 -7.80 1.38 -15.14
CA LYS A 282 -9.19 0.95 -14.98
C LYS A 282 -9.36 -0.06 -13.84
N TRP A 283 -8.42 -0.08 -12.90
CA TRP A 283 -8.45 -0.92 -11.72
C TRP A 283 -9.67 -0.65 -10.82
N ILE A 284 -10.04 -1.62 -9.98
CA ILE A 284 -11.06 -1.47 -8.94
C ILE A 284 -10.44 -1.74 -7.57
N LEU A 285 -10.65 -0.83 -6.62
CA LEU A 285 -10.20 -0.99 -5.23
C LEU A 285 -11.38 -1.18 -4.31
N ARG A 286 -11.14 -1.76 -3.13
CA ARG A 286 -12.17 -1.89 -2.09
C ARG A 286 -12.80 -0.53 -1.82
N LEU A 287 -14.13 -0.48 -1.80
CA LEU A 287 -14.92 0.71 -1.51
C LEU A 287 -14.62 1.16 -0.06
N PRO A 288 -14.13 2.39 0.17
CA PRO A 288 -14.02 2.94 1.51
C PRO A 288 -15.39 2.92 2.22
N SER A 289 -15.41 2.68 3.52
CA SER A 289 -16.54 2.31 4.40
C SER A 289 -17.04 0.86 4.31
N SER A 290 -16.73 0.11 3.25
CA SER A 290 -17.24 -1.28 3.13
C SER A 290 -16.54 -2.27 4.06
N LEU A 291 -17.12 -3.45 4.26
CA LEU A 291 -16.52 -4.51 5.08
C LEU A 291 -15.50 -5.34 4.28
N HIS A 292 -14.34 -5.62 4.87
CA HIS A 292 -13.41 -6.64 4.41
C HIS A 292 -13.73 -7.99 5.07
N SER A 293 -14.62 -8.77 4.45
CA SER A 293 -15.17 -9.97 5.10
C SER A 293 -14.17 -11.08 5.39
N LYS A 294 -13.01 -11.21 4.70
CA LYS A 294 -11.99 -12.22 5.09
C LYS A 294 -11.36 -11.97 6.46
N VAL A 295 -11.34 -10.72 6.93
CA VAL A 295 -10.65 -10.33 8.16
C VAL A 295 -11.56 -9.60 9.15
N SER A 296 -12.84 -9.42 8.80
CA SER A 296 -13.86 -8.74 9.62
C SER A 296 -13.45 -7.33 10.05
N MET A 297 -12.84 -6.57 9.13
CA MET A 297 -12.44 -5.18 9.37
C MET A 297 -13.17 -4.24 8.42
N LYS A 298 -13.48 -3.02 8.88
CA LYS A 298 -14.00 -1.93 8.06
C LYS A 298 -12.87 -1.36 7.20
N CYS A 299 -13.17 -1.10 5.93
CA CYS A 299 -12.31 -0.30 5.08
C CYS A 299 -12.54 1.17 5.47
N VAL A 300 -11.54 1.88 5.99
CA VAL A 300 -11.74 3.23 6.55
C VAL A 300 -10.74 4.22 5.98
N GLU A 301 -11.17 5.46 5.80
CA GLU A 301 -10.25 6.55 5.49
C GLU A 301 -9.43 6.89 6.74
N VAL A 302 -8.12 6.96 6.57
CA VAL A 302 -7.16 7.31 7.60
C VAL A 302 -6.93 8.81 7.53
N LYS A 303 -7.54 9.55 8.46
CA LYS A 303 -7.42 11.02 8.52
C LYS A 303 -6.08 11.49 9.06
N ASN A 304 -5.55 10.79 10.06
CA ASN A 304 -4.20 11.04 10.59
C ASN A 304 -3.46 9.70 10.72
N PRO A 305 -2.44 9.43 9.87
CA PRO A 305 -1.66 8.20 9.92
C PRO A 305 -0.91 8.00 11.25
N GLU A 306 -0.45 9.06 11.90
CA GLU A 306 0.37 8.97 13.13
C GLU A 306 -0.44 8.43 14.33
N THR A 307 -1.74 8.72 14.35
CA THR A 307 -2.64 8.31 15.45
C THR A 307 -3.58 7.17 15.05
N PHE A 308 -3.46 6.66 13.83
CA PHE A 308 -4.38 5.65 13.32
C PHE A 308 -4.11 4.29 13.92
N ASP A 309 -5.13 3.70 14.53
CA ASP A 309 -5.10 2.35 15.08
C ASP A 309 -6.24 1.54 14.44
N PRO A 310 -5.95 0.57 13.56
CA PRO A 310 -6.99 -0.21 12.90
C PRO A 310 -7.82 -1.02 13.91
N PHE A 311 -7.27 -1.40 15.07
CA PHE A 311 -7.95 -2.18 16.10
C PHE A 311 -8.90 -1.37 16.97
N LYS A 312 -8.88 -0.04 16.81
CA LYS A 312 -9.85 0.89 17.42
C LYS A 312 -10.78 1.48 16.38
N SER A 313 -10.23 1.96 15.26
CA SER A 313 -10.99 2.73 14.27
C SER A 313 -11.72 1.85 13.24
N ALA A 314 -11.22 0.65 12.97
CA ALA A 314 -11.70 -0.19 11.88
C ALA A 314 -12.37 -1.50 12.31
N VAL A 315 -12.62 -1.71 13.60
CA VAL A 315 -13.32 -2.90 14.09
C VAL A 315 -14.84 -2.66 14.05
N PRO A 316 -15.62 -3.50 13.36
CA PRO A 316 -17.08 -3.42 13.40
C PRO A 316 -17.63 -3.99 14.71
N LYS A 317 -18.81 -3.53 15.13
CA LYS A 317 -19.41 -3.87 16.44
C LYS A 317 -19.53 -5.37 16.68
N PHE A 318 -19.92 -6.13 15.66
CA PHE A 318 -20.13 -7.58 15.78
C PHE A 318 -18.87 -8.37 16.16
N VAL A 319 -17.67 -7.82 15.92
CA VAL A 319 -16.43 -8.49 16.29
C VAL A 319 -16.18 -8.47 17.80
N TYR A 320 -16.68 -7.44 18.51
CA TYR A 320 -16.63 -7.41 19.97
C TYR A 320 -17.61 -8.41 20.57
N GLU A 321 -18.82 -8.49 20.02
CA GLU A 321 -19.88 -9.39 20.49
C GLU A 321 -19.49 -10.87 20.36
N ARG A 322 -18.76 -11.26 19.31
CA ARG A 322 -18.14 -12.61 19.20
C ARG A 322 -17.33 -13.00 20.43
N LYS A 323 -16.57 -12.04 20.98
CA LYS A 323 -15.70 -12.30 22.13
C LYS A 323 -16.52 -12.55 23.39
N ASP A 324 -17.56 -11.76 23.58
CA ASP A 324 -18.45 -11.88 24.74
C ASP A 324 -19.21 -13.22 24.73
N GLU A 325 -19.70 -13.65 23.56
CA GLU A 325 -20.32 -14.97 23.37
C GLU A 325 -19.31 -16.12 23.65
N SER A 326 -18.07 -16.00 23.19
CA SER A 326 -17.03 -17.02 23.43
C SER A 326 -16.57 -17.13 24.89
N ILE A 327 -16.80 -16.09 25.69
CA ILE A 327 -16.51 -16.07 27.13
C ILE A 327 -17.71 -16.62 27.91
N ALA A 328 -18.93 -16.36 27.45
CA ALA A 328 -20.16 -16.88 28.07
C ALA A 328 -20.36 -18.40 27.86
N GLU A 329 -19.75 -18.99 26.83
CA GLU A 329 -19.78 -20.43 26.56
C GLU A 329 -18.69 -21.24 27.28
N LYS A 330 -17.84 -20.61 28.11
CA LYS A 330 -16.78 -21.26 28.91
C LYS A 330 -17.11 -21.27 30.40
#